data_AF-A0ABD3USQ7-F1
#
_entry.id   AF-A0ABD3USQ7-F1
#
_cell.length_a   1.000
_cell.length_b   1.000
_cell.length_c   1.000
_cell.angle_alpha   90.00
_cell.angle_beta   90.00
_cell.angle_gamma   90.00
#
_symmetry.space_group_name_H-M   'P 1'
#
loop_
_entity.id
_entity.type
_entity.pdbx_description
1 polymer ?
#
loop_
_entity_poly.entity_id
_entity_poly.type
_entity_poly.pdbx_seq_one_letter_code
_entity_poly.pdbx_strand_id
1 'polypeptide(L)'
;MVEKTEKSETTKAEKIPVWDLPDVPKGRLPPHIQLQRTRVICTSDAPIHTENISYSGAYASMGVDNSLRLDDFHRNFRVEVINLTEDDMEFDIIGIDASIANALRRILIAELPTMAIEHVFIANNTSVVQDEVLSHRLGLIPLKVDPRLFDYKSENDEPNEKNTIVFKLHARCERISGKGSEKESSRISVKSSELVWLPNGSEFLLSTENSNLDLTSKSKTYTSFNRSQDSLPEFSNNPIVPKHGNIVIARLGSGQEIELEVHAVKGLGKTHAKWSPVATAWYRMLPEVVLLQEIRDEKAEELVKKCPVKVFDIEDIGKGRKRATVSRSRSCTLCRECIRGDSWDQLVALRRVKNHFIFTIESTGALPPEVLFTEAVKILEDKCERVITDLS
;
A
#
# COMPACT_ATOMS: atom_id res chain seq x y z
N MET A 1 -1.91 77.33 -22.07
CA MET A 1 -1.79 76.28 -21.04
C MET A 1 -3.10 75.52 -21.05
N VAL A 2 -3.11 74.35 -21.68
CA VAL A 2 -4.30 73.54 -21.93
C VAL A 2 -4.22 72.34 -21.00
N GLU A 3 -5.12 72.28 -20.02
CA GLU A 3 -5.39 71.08 -19.23
C GLU A 3 -6.14 70.07 -20.09
N LYS A 4 -5.57 68.87 -20.26
CA LYS A 4 -6.30 67.69 -20.72
C LYS A 4 -6.13 66.58 -19.68
N THR A 5 -7.25 66.25 -19.07
CA THR A 5 -7.47 65.11 -18.19
C THR A 5 -7.50 63.82 -19.02
N GLU A 6 -6.54 62.93 -18.82
CA GLU A 6 -6.57 61.57 -19.36
C GLU A 6 -7.44 60.67 -18.45
N LYS A 7 -8.56 60.20 -18.99
CA LYS A 7 -9.40 59.16 -18.37
C LYS A 7 -8.83 57.79 -18.74
N SER A 8 -8.64 56.94 -17.74
CA SER A 8 -8.25 55.53 -17.85
C SER A 8 -9.30 54.71 -18.61
N GLU A 9 -8.93 54.13 -19.74
CA GLU A 9 -9.74 53.17 -20.49
C GLU A 9 -9.71 51.80 -19.81
N THR A 10 -10.84 51.39 -19.24
CA THR A 10 -11.11 50.01 -18.85
C THR A 10 -11.36 49.17 -20.11
N THR A 11 -10.48 48.21 -20.41
CA THR A 11 -10.66 47.23 -21.49
C THR A 11 -11.87 46.35 -21.21
N LYS A 12 -13.02 46.67 -21.82
CA LYS A 12 -14.20 45.80 -21.86
C LYS A 12 -13.85 44.57 -22.73
N ALA A 13 -14.00 43.37 -22.19
CA ALA A 13 -13.97 42.15 -22.99
C ALA A 13 -15.10 42.24 -24.04
N GLU A 14 -14.73 42.28 -25.32
CA GLU A 14 -15.69 42.28 -26.43
C GLU A 14 -16.49 40.97 -26.40
N LYS A 15 -17.82 41.10 -26.37
CA LYS A 15 -18.74 39.96 -26.47
C LYS A 15 -18.78 39.51 -27.92
N ILE A 16 -17.93 38.58 -28.30
CA ILE A 16 -17.98 37.91 -29.60
C ILE A 16 -19.29 37.08 -29.65
N PRO A 17 -20.17 37.28 -30.65
CA PRO A 17 -21.36 36.45 -30.80
C PRO A 17 -20.97 35.00 -31.11
N VAL A 18 -21.74 34.04 -30.62
CA VAL A 18 -21.43 32.59 -30.71
C VAL A 18 -21.18 32.12 -32.15
N TRP A 19 -21.77 32.80 -33.13
CA TRP A 19 -21.64 32.49 -34.56
C TRP A 19 -20.34 32.96 -35.21
N ASP A 20 -19.61 33.88 -34.58
CA ASP A 20 -18.32 34.41 -35.07
C ASP A 20 -17.11 33.76 -34.38
N LEU A 21 -17.34 32.68 -33.62
CA LEU A 21 -16.26 31.89 -33.05
C LEU A 21 -15.57 31.10 -34.17
N PRO A 22 -14.23 31.09 -34.24
CA PRO A 22 -13.52 30.30 -35.24
C PRO A 22 -13.86 28.81 -35.08
N ASP A 23 -14.17 28.15 -36.19
CA ASP A 23 -14.42 26.71 -36.22
C ASP A 23 -13.25 25.95 -35.60
N VAL A 24 -13.56 25.06 -34.67
CA VAL A 24 -12.55 24.22 -34.02
C VAL A 24 -11.94 23.30 -35.09
N PRO A 25 -10.61 23.27 -35.27
CA PRO A 25 -9.97 22.38 -36.23
C PRO A 25 -10.42 20.93 -35.99
N LYS A 26 -10.99 20.30 -37.01
CA LYS A 26 -11.47 18.90 -36.95
C LYS A 26 -10.33 18.00 -36.45
N GLY A 27 -10.56 17.24 -35.38
CA GLY A 27 -9.60 16.31 -34.79
C GLY A 27 -8.82 16.81 -33.56
N ARG A 28 -8.98 18.08 -33.13
CA ARG A 28 -8.39 18.58 -31.87
C ARG A 28 -9.46 19.15 -30.95
N LEU A 29 -9.50 18.66 -29.71
CA LEU A 29 -10.43 19.18 -28.71
C LEU A 29 -10.10 20.64 -28.35
N PRO A 30 -11.11 21.49 -28.10
CA PRO A 30 -10.91 22.81 -27.51
C PRO A 30 -10.10 22.73 -26.21
N PRO A 31 -9.26 23.74 -25.88
CA PRO A 31 -8.37 23.68 -24.72
C PRO A 31 -9.08 23.39 -23.39
N HIS A 32 -10.29 23.94 -23.19
CA HIS A 32 -11.07 23.73 -21.97
C HIS A 32 -11.58 22.28 -21.85
N ILE A 33 -12.03 21.66 -22.95
CA ILE A 33 -12.45 20.25 -22.98
C ILE A 33 -11.26 19.31 -22.83
N GLN A 34 -10.13 19.62 -23.49
CA GLN A 34 -8.91 18.85 -23.32
C GLN A 34 -8.42 18.86 -21.87
N LEU A 35 -8.54 20.01 -21.19
CA LEU A 35 -8.21 20.14 -19.79
C LEU A 35 -9.17 19.33 -18.90
N GLN A 36 -10.48 19.39 -19.16
CA GLN A 36 -11.47 18.55 -18.49
C GLN A 36 -11.21 17.06 -18.66
N ARG A 37 -10.78 16.65 -19.87
CA ARG A 37 -10.43 15.26 -20.17
C ARG A 37 -9.20 14.80 -19.41
N THR A 38 -8.13 15.60 -19.38
CA THR A 38 -6.80 15.15 -18.94
C THR A 38 -6.43 15.49 -17.50
N ARG A 39 -7.12 16.46 -16.89
CA ARG A 39 -6.78 16.99 -15.55
C ARG A 39 -7.99 17.00 -14.64
N VAL A 40 -7.74 16.71 -13.36
CA VAL A 40 -8.66 17.02 -12.26
C VAL A 40 -8.21 18.36 -11.69
N ILE A 41 -9.08 19.36 -11.66
CA ILE A 41 -8.74 20.67 -11.06
C ILE A 41 -9.13 20.63 -9.59
N CYS A 42 -8.23 21.07 -8.71
CA CYS A 42 -8.48 21.17 -7.29
C CYS A 42 -8.75 22.64 -6.92
N THR A 43 -10.03 23.01 -6.82
CA THR A 43 -10.44 24.35 -6.36
C THR A 43 -10.44 24.43 -4.82
N SER A 44 -10.68 25.61 -4.25
CA SER A 44 -10.82 25.81 -2.79
C SER A 44 -11.87 24.88 -2.21
N ASP A 45 -13.02 24.80 -2.90
CA ASP A 45 -14.22 24.14 -2.40
C ASP A 45 -14.15 22.64 -2.69
N ALA A 46 -14.19 22.27 -3.98
CA ALA A 46 -14.26 20.88 -4.41
C ALA A 46 -13.42 20.59 -5.65
N PRO A 47 -12.86 19.37 -5.79
CA PRO A 47 -12.27 18.95 -7.05
C PRO A 47 -13.33 18.87 -8.15
N ILE A 48 -12.98 19.35 -9.34
CA ILE A 48 -13.83 19.27 -10.55
C ILE A 48 -13.17 18.39 -11.60
N HIS A 49 -13.98 17.88 -12.53
CA HIS A 49 -13.57 16.96 -13.60
C HIS A 49 -12.99 15.64 -13.08
N THR A 50 -13.60 15.08 -12.05
CA THR A 50 -13.15 13.81 -11.41
C THR A 50 -13.41 12.58 -12.27
N GLU A 51 -14.43 12.63 -13.12
CA GLU A 51 -14.83 11.51 -13.99
C GLU A 51 -13.86 11.36 -15.17
N ASN A 52 -13.67 10.12 -15.62
CA ASN A 52 -12.93 9.85 -16.85
C ASN A 52 -13.91 9.64 -18.01
N ILE A 53 -13.80 10.48 -19.05
CA ILE A 53 -14.64 10.43 -20.24
C ILE A 53 -13.78 9.89 -21.38
N SER A 54 -13.55 8.59 -21.37
CA SER A 54 -12.64 7.89 -22.30
C SER A 54 -13.34 6.92 -23.26
N TYR A 55 -14.67 6.80 -23.22
CA TYR A 55 -15.40 5.91 -24.12
C TYR A 55 -15.35 6.41 -25.58
N SER A 56 -15.46 5.47 -26.53
CA SER A 56 -15.26 5.71 -27.97
C SER A 56 -16.16 6.83 -28.54
N GLY A 57 -17.38 6.99 -28.01
CA GLY A 57 -18.36 7.95 -28.52
C GLY A 57 -18.26 9.36 -27.93
N ALA A 58 -17.44 9.59 -26.90
CA ALA A 58 -17.47 10.83 -26.11
C ALA A 58 -17.19 12.11 -26.91
N TYR A 59 -16.32 12.01 -27.91
CA TYR A 59 -15.87 13.14 -28.72
C TYR A 59 -15.96 12.86 -30.22
N ALA A 60 -16.80 11.89 -30.61
CA ALA A 60 -16.99 11.52 -32.01
C ALA A 60 -17.51 12.71 -32.86
N SER A 61 -18.36 13.56 -32.29
CA SER A 61 -18.85 14.79 -32.93
C SER A 61 -17.75 15.81 -33.22
N MET A 62 -16.65 15.77 -32.47
CA MET A 62 -15.46 16.61 -32.66
C MET A 62 -14.38 15.95 -33.51
N GLY A 63 -14.66 14.75 -34.05
CA GLY A 63 -13.74 13.99 -34.89
C GLY A 63 -12.58 13.36 -34.12
N VAL A 64 -12.71 13.17 -32.80
CA VAL A 64 -11.68 12.56 -31.95
C VAL A 64 -12.06 11.12 -31.67
N ASP A 65 -11.23 10.20 -32.14
CA ASP A 65 -11.36 8.78 -31.91
C ASP A 65 -10.74 8.39 -30.57
N ASN A 66 -11.56 7.80 -29.69
CA ASN A 66 -11.17 7.31 -28.37
C ASN A 66 -11.22 5.78 -28.29
N SER A 67 -11.36 5.08 -29.41
CA SER A 67 -11.36 3.62 -29.43
C SER A 67 -10.06 3.07 -28.82
N LEU A 68 -10.18 2.00 -28.04
CA LEU A 68 -9.04 1.34 -27.42
C LEU A 68 -8.26 0.59 -28.51
N ARG A 69 -7.05 1.08 -28.82
CA ARG A 69 -6.07 0.36 -29.64
C ARG A 69 -4.92 -0.11 -28.77
N LEU A 70 -4.63 -1.41 -28.83
CA LEU A 70 -3.55 -2.01 -28.04
C LEU A 70 -2.18 -1.41 -28.36
N ASP A 71 -1.93 -1.07 -29.64
CA ASP A 71 -0.69 -0.42 -30.05
C ASP A 71 -0.52 0.97 -29.43
N ASP A 72 -1.61 1.74 -29.35
CA ASP A 72 -1.61 3.06 -28.70
C ASP A 72 -1.39 2.93 -27.18
N PHE A 73 -1.99 1.91 -26.56
CA PHE A 73 -1.76 1.62 -25.15
C PHE A 73 -0.30 1.26 -24.89
N HIS A 74 0.29 0.33 -25.66
CA HIS A 74 1.67 -0.10 -25.51
C HIS A 74 2.68 1.04 -25.70
N ARG A 75 2.42 1.98 -26.62
CA ARG A 75 3.29 3.16 -26.83
C ARG A 75 3.24 4.16 -25.68
N ASN A 76 2.07 4.32 -25.06
CA ASN A 76 1.83 5.33 -24.02
C ASN A 76 2.09 4.81 -22.60
N PHE A 77 1.96 3.50 -22.39
CA PHE A 77 2.17 2.86 -21.09
C PHE A 77 3.65 2.89 -20.71
N ARG A 78 3.95 3.42 -19.52
CA ARG A 78 5.31 3.48 -18.97
C ARG A 78 5.29 3.26 -17.47
N VAL A 79 6.32 2.59 -16.98
CA VAL A 79 6.54 2.37 -15.54
C VAL A 79 7.92 2.88 -15.19
N GLU A 80 8.02 3.76 -14.19
CA GLU A 80 9.27 4.35 -13.74
C GLU A 80 9.44 4.11 -12.23
N VAL A 81 10.43 3.31 -11.84
CA VAL A 81 10.72 3.05 -10.42
C VAL A 81 11.58 4.20 -9.89
N ILE A 82 11.08 4.87 -8.84
CA ILE A 82 11.70 6.06 -8.25
C ILE A 82 12.60 5.63 -7.09
N ASN A 83 12.04 4.80 -6.21
CA ASN A 83 12.70 4.32 -5.00
C ASN A 83 12.33 2.85 -4.78
N LEU A 84 13.34 2.05 -4.45
CA LEU A 84 13.18 0.65 -4.11
C LEU A 84 14.07 0.33 -2.91
N THR A 85 13.44 -0.15 -1.84
CA THR A 85 14.08 -0.64 -0.63
C THR A 85 13.58 -2.06 -0.34
N GLU A 86 14.10 -2.71 0.70
CA GLU A 86 13.70 -4.09 1.03
C GLU A 86 12.20 -4.23 1.33
N ASP A 87 11.63 -3.25 2.03
CA ASP A 87 10.24 -3.29 2.47
C ASP A 87 9.36 -2.27 1.70
N ASP A 88 9.91 -1.16 1.21
CA ASP A 88 9.14 -0.10 0.52
C ASP A 88 9.50 0.06 -0.96
N MET A 89 8.50 0.33 -1.79
CA MET A 89 8.65 0.64 -3.22
C MET A 89 7.77 1.83 -3.63
N GLU A 90 8.38 2.83 -4.28
CA GLU A 90 7.68 3.95 -4.91
C GLU A 90 7.97 3.96 -6.42
N PHE A 91 6.92 3.93 -7.22
CA PHE A 91 7.02 3.92 -8.68
C PHE A 91 5.85 4.64 -9.34
N ASP A 92 6.08 5.10 -10.56
CA ASP A 92 5.09 5.78 -11.37
C ASP A 92 4.52 4.82 -12.41
N ILE A 93 3.20 4.85 -12.57
CA ILE A 93 2.50 4.19 -13.67
C ILE A 93 1.81 5.25 -14.51
N ILE A 94 2.23 5.35 -15.77
CA ILE A 94 1.77 6.34 -16.74
C ILE A 94 0.99 5.62 -17.84
N GLY A 95 -0.14 6.19 -18.24
CA GLY A 95 -0.95 5.70 -19.35
C GLY A 95 -2.05 4.70 -18.99
N ILE A 96 -2.28 4.44 -17.70
CA ILE A 96 -3.39 3.61 -17.22
C ILE A 96 -4.58 4.45 -16.76
N ASP A 97 -5.73 3.80 -16.64
CA ASP A 97 -6.93 4.36 -16.03
C ASP A 97 -6.98 4.07 -14.51
N ALA A 98 -7.73 4.90 -13.77
CA ALA A 98 -7.94 4.73 -12.34
C ALA A 98 -8.60 3.39 -11.97
N SER A 99 -9.41 2.80 -12.85
CA SER A 99 -10.03 1.49 -12.63
C SER A 99 -8.99 0.38 -12.47
N ILE A 100 -8.02 0.30 -13.39
CA ILE A 100 -6.93 -0.68 -13.35
C ILE A 100 -5.99 -0.40 -12.17
N ALA A 101 -5.62 0.87 -11.96
CA ALA A 101 -4.82 1.29 -10.81
C ALA A 101 -5.47 0.85 -9.48
N ASN A 102 -6.78 1.08 -9.33
CA ASN A 102 -7.51 0.68 -8.14
C ASN A 102 -7.70 -0.83 -8.03
N ALA A 103 -7.82 -1.55 -9.14
CA ALA A 103 -7.86 -3.01 -9.13
C ALA A 103 -6.55 -3.57 -8.56
N LEU A 104 -5.39 -3.14 -9.07
CA LEU A 104 -4.08 -3.54 -8.56
C LEU A 104 -3.92 -3.21 -7.07
N ARG A 105 -4.30 -2.00 -6.65
CA ARG A 105 -4.29 -1.61 -5.23
C ARG A 105 -5.15 -2.53 -4.35
N ARG A 106 -6.33 -2.94 -4.83
CA ARG A 106 -7.23 -3.84 -4.09
C ARG A 106 -6.67 -5.26 -4.02
N ILE A 107 -6.08 -5.75 -5.09
CA ILE A 107 -5.46 -7.08 -5.14
C ILE A 107 -4.29 -7.14 -4.15
N LEU A 108 -3.43 -6.12 -4.14
CA LEU A 108 -2.30 -6.01 -3.21
C LEU A 108 -2.73 -6.13 -1.74
N ILE A 109 -3.85 -5.50 -1.36
CA ILE A 109 -4.32 -5.49 0.03
C ILE A 109 -5.05 -6.79 0.42
N ALA A 110 -5.88 -7.32 -0.47
CA ALA A 110 -6.88 -8.32 -0.09
C ALA A 110 -6.70 -9.71 -0.73
N GLU A 111 -6.03 -9.82 -1.87
CA GLU A 111 -6.07 -11.05 -2.67
C GLU A 111 -4.71 -11.71 -2.85
N LEU A 112 -3.63 -11.06 -2.45
CA LEU A 112 -2.35 -11.72 -2.35
C LEU A 112 -2.32 -12.66 -1.13
N PRO A 113 -1.92 -13.93 -1.33
CA PRO A 113 -1.81 -14.88 -0.24
C PRO A 113 -0.55 -14.65 0.59
N THR A 114 -0.64 -14.91 1.89
CA THR A 114 0.51 -14.94 2.81
C THR A 114 0.36 -16.06 3.83
N MET A 115 1.43 -16.36 4.56
CA MET A 115 1.41 -17.26 5.71
C MET A 115 1.21 -16.45 7.01
N ALA A 116 0.20 -16.80 7.80
CA ALA A 116 -0.03 -16.21 9.12
C ALA A 116 -0.54 -17.25 10.11
N ILE A 117 -0.36 -16.98 11.41
CA ILE A 117 -0.80 -17.85 12.50
C ILE A 117 -2.33 -17.87 12.59
N GLU A 118 -2.91 -19.07 12.56
CA GLU A 118 -4.36 -19.30 12.65
C GLU A 118 -4.74 -20.03 13.94
N HIS A 119 -4.12 -21.18 14.19
CA HIS A 119 -4.44 -21.98 15.37
C HIS A 119 -3.33 -21.83 16.42
N VAL A 120 -3.75 -21.66 17.68
CA VAL A 120 -2.86 -21.52 18.84
C VAL A 120 -3.28 -22.57 19.85
N PHE A 121 -2.40 -23.52 20.14
CA PHE A 121 -2.56 -24.57 21.12
C PHE A 121 -1.80 -24.16 22.37
N ILE A 122 -2.52 -23.91 23.47
CA ILE A 122 -1.92 -23.46 24.73
C ILE A 122 -1.86 -24.66 25.67
N ALA A 123 -0.66 -25.04 26.10
CA ALA A 123 -0.47 -26.06 27.12
C ALA A 123 -0.60 -25.47 28.53
N ASN A 124 0.04 -24.31 28.75
CA ASN A 124 -0.02 -23.60 30.02
C ASN A 124 0.17 -22.10 29.81
N ASN A 125 -0.76 -21.28 30.29
CA ASN A 125 -0.62 -19.83 30.35
C ASN A 125 -0.95 -19.35 31.76
N THR A 126 0.07 -18.90 32.49
CA THR A 126 -0.07 -18.27 33.82
C THR A 126 0.22 -16.77 33.78
N SER A 127 0.31 -16.20 32.58
CA SER A 127 0.54 -14.77 32.39
C SER A 127 -0.71 -13.94 32.72
N VAL A 128 -0.54 -12.61 32.72
CA VAL A 128 -1.67 -11.68 32.92
C VAL A 128 -2.51 -11.53 31.64
N VAL A 129 -1.95 -11.88 30.47
CA VAL A 129 -2.62 -11.74 29.18
C VAL A 129 -3.53 -12.95 28.98
N GLN A 130 -4.82 -12.69 28.73
CA GLN A 130 -5.80 -13.73 28.44
C GLN A 130 -5.45 -14.49 27.16
N ASP A 131 -5.84 -15.76 27.11
CA ASP A 131 -5.54 -16.69 26.03
C ASP A 131 -6.00 -16.19 24.66
N GLU A 132 -7.19 -15.60 24.58
CA GLU A 132 -7.76 -15.07 23.35
C GLU A 132 -6.99 -13.84 22.85
N VAL A 133 -6.59 -12.97 23.77
CA VAL A 133 -5.81 -11.76 23.47
C VAL A 133 -4.40 -12.15 23.03
N LEU A 134 -3.79 -13.13 23.72
CA LEU A 134 -2.49 -13.67 23.36
C LEU A 134 -2.53 -14.29 21.96
N SER A 135 -3.53 -15.11 21.67
CA SER A 135 -3.73 -15.77 20.38
C SER A 135 -3.94 -14.76 19.26
N HIS A 136 -4.75 -13.73 19.49
CA HIS A 136 -4.96 -12.64 18.52
C HIS A 136 -3.65 -11.89 18.22
N ARG A 137 -2.82 -11.59 19.24
CA ARG A 137 -1.53 -10.93 19.06
C ARG A 137 -0.56 -11.79 18.24
N LEU A 138 -0.49 -13.09 18.53
CA LEU A 138 0.33 -14.05 17.78
C LEU A 138 -0.10 -14.11 16.31
N GLY A 139 -1.40 -14.08 16.04
CA GLY A 139 -1.97 -14.05 14.69
C GLY A 139 -1.50 -12.89 13.82
N LEU A 140 -1.16 -11.74 14.42
CA LEU A 140 -0.74 -10.52 13.72
C LEU A 140 0.78 -10.42 13.48
N ILE A 141 1.57 -11.41 13.90
CA ILE A 141 3.02 -11.39 13.70
C ILE A 141 3.32 -11.78 12.24
N PRO A 142 3.97 -10.90 11.44
CA PRO A 142 4.33 -11.25 10.08
C PRO A 142 5.46 -12.28 10.05
N LEU A 143 5.28 -13.32 9.25
CA LEU A 143 6.24 -14.39 9.04
C LEU A 143 7.01 -14.15 7.74
N LYS A 144 8.33 -14.33 7.77
CA LYS A 144 9.19 -14.23 6.57
C LYS A 144 9.18 -15.58 5.84
N VAL A 145 8.14 -15.84 5.08
CA VAL A 145 7.93 -17.11 4.36
C VAL A 145 7.34 -16.84 2.98
N ASP A 146 7.84 -17.55 1.98
CA ASP A 146 7.25 -17.53 0.64
C ASP A 146 5.95 -18.37 0.60
N PRO A 147 4.76 -17.75 0.42
CA PRO A 147 3.49 -18.45 0.39
C PRO A 147 3.31 -19.34 -0.85
N ARG A 148 4.16 -19.21 -1.87
CA ARG A 148 4.08 -20.03 -3.10
C ARG A 148 4.53 -21.47 -2.89
N LEU A 149 5.33 -21.71 -1.85
CA LEU A 149 5.83 -23.04 -1.48
C LEU A 149 4.77 -23.88 -0.74
N PHE A 150 3.67 -23.25 -0.31
CA PHE A 150 2.64 -23.89 0.51
C PHE A 150 1.29 -23.94 -0.20
N ASP A 151 0.56 -25.02 0.06
CA ASP A 151 -0.79 -25.25 -0.44
C ASP A 151 -1.84 -24.66 0.52
N TYR A 152 -3.05 -24.38 0.01
CA TYR A 152 -4.16 -24.00 0.87
C TYR A 152 -4.64 -25.20 1.68
N LYS A 153 -4.91 -24.98 2.97
CA LYS A 153 -5.51 -25.99 3.85
C LYS A 153 -7.04 -25.93 3.71
N SER A 154 -7.67 -27.03 3.31
CA SER A 154 -9.13 -27.17 3.36
C SER A 154 -9.62 -27.49 4.79
N GLU A 155 -10.90 -27.32 5.06
CA GLU A 155 -11.50 -27.60 6.39
C GLU A 155 -11.32 -29.07 6.80
N ASN A 156 -11.41 -30.00 5.84
CA ASN A 156 -11.28 -31.44 6.07
C ASN A 156 -9.83 -31.95 5.97
N ASP A 157 -8.88 -31.10 5.59
CA ASP A 157 -7.49 -31.53 5.43
C ASP A 157 -6.77 -31.54 6.78
N GLU A 158 -6.02 -32.62 7.03
CA GLU A 158 -5.09 -32.69 8.15
C GLU A 158 -3.90 -31.74 7.94
N PRO A 159 -3.35 -31.14 9.01
CA PRO A 159 -2.13 -30.36 8.92
C PRO A 159 -0.94 -31.22 8.49
N ASN A 160 -0.39 -30.95 7.30
CA ASN A 160 0.72 -31.65 6.68
C ASN A 160 1.92 -30.72 6.46
N GLU A 161 3.04 -31.27 5.98
CA GLU A 161 4.27 -30.50 5.75
C GLU A 161 4.16 -29.41 4.66
N LYS A 162 3.15 -29.46 3.80
CA LYS A 162 2.95 -28.53 2.67
C LYS A 162 1.92 -27.44 2.96
N ASN A 163 1.06 -27.60 3.95
CA ASN A 163 -0.04 -26.68 4.22
C ASN A 163 0.14 -25.88 5.52
N THR A 164 0.96 -26.38 6.46
CA THR A 164 1.07 -25.83 7.81
C THR A 164 2.52 -25.67 8.23
N ILE A 165 2.80 -24.58 8.95
CA ILE A 165 4.08 -24.33 9.62
C ILE A 165 3.83 -24.28 11.12
N VAL A 166 4.65 -24.98 11.90
CA VAL A 166 4.50 -25.06 13.35
C VAL A 166 5.61 -24.26 14.04
N PHE A 167 5.26 -23.45 15.03
CA PHE A 167 6.21 -22.85 15.96
C PHE A 167 5.85 -23.18 17.40
N LYS A 168 6.86 -23.24 18.25
CA LYS A 168 6.74 -23.40 19.69
C LYS A 168 7.21 -22.14 20.41
N LEU A 169 6.48 -21.75 21.44
CA LEU A 169 6.87 -20.69 22.37
C LEU A 169 6.88 -21.25 23.77
N HIS A 170 8.04 -21.27 24.40
CA HIS A 170 8.19 -21.64 25.80
C HIS A 170 9.00 -20.57 26.52
N ALA A 171 8.33 -19.80 27.37
CA ALA A 171 8.93 -18.72 28.12
C ALA A 171 8.53 -18.80 29.59
N ARG A 172 9.53 -18.86 30.47
CA ARG A 172 9.35 -18.94 31.93
C ARG A 172 10.15 -17.86 32.62
N CYS A 173 9.49 -17.13 33.53
CA CYS A 173 10.13 -16.13 34.36
C CYS A 173 10.42 -16.70 35.76
N GLU A 174 11.69 -16.99 36.05
CA GLU A 174 12.09 -17.53 37.34
C GLU A 174 12.08 -16.47 38.45
N ARG A 175 11.92 -16.92 39.70
CA ARG A 175 12.05 -16.06 40.88
C ARG A 175 13.52 -15.99 41.28
N ILE A 176 14.16 -14.84 41.08
CA ILE A 176 15.51 -14.60 41.61
C ILE A 176 15.42 -14.55 43.15
N SER A 177 15.99 -15.55 43.81
CA SER A 177 16.07 -15.65 45.28
C SER A 177 17.35 -14.98 45.81
N GLY A 178 17.56 -13.70 45.48
CA GLY A 178 18.68 -12.92 46.01
C GLY A 178 18.36 -12.29 47.37
N LYS A 179 19.16 -12.59 48.41
CA LYS A 179 19.18 -11.82 49.66
C LYS A 179 19.92 -10.49 49.42
N GLY A 180 19.19 -9.45 49.03
CA GLY A 180 19.72 -8.10 48.85
C GLY A 180 18.60 -7.08 48.73
N SER A 181 18.79 -5.89 49.29
CA SER A 181 17.81 -4.82 49.51
C SER A 181 17.45 -3.99 48.26
N GLU A 182 17.53 -4.58 47.07
CA GLU A 182 17.04 -3.99 45.82
C GLU A 182 16.32 -5.10 45.02
N LYS A 183 15.10 -5.44 45.46
CA LYS A 183 14.24 -6.41 44.76
C LYS A 183 13.62 -5.76 43.53
N GLU A 184 14.41 -5.62 42.47
CA GLU A 184 13.84 -5.39 41.15
C GLU A 184 13.27 -6.72 40.65
N SER A 185 11.94 -6.90 40.68
CA SER A 185 11.31 -8.07 40.08
C SER A 185 11.71 -8.13 38.61
N SER A 186 12.53 -9.11 38.22
CA SER A 186 12.98 -9.31 36.85
C SER A 186 11.78 -9.65 35.98
N ARG A 187 11.14 -8.63 35.39
CA ARG A 187 10.07 -8.81 34.41
C ARG A 187 10.72 -9.16 33.08
N ILE A 188 10.34 -10.29 32.51
CA ILE A 188 10.80 -10.71 31.19
C ILE A 188 9.76 -10.25 30.16
N SER A 189 10.23 -9.66 29.07
CA SER A 189 9.38 -9.36 27.91
C SER A 189 9.56 -10.46 26.89
N VAL A 190 8.50 -11.24 26.68
CA VAL A 190 8.44 -12.31 25.68
C VAL A 190 8.35 -11.67 24.31
N LYS A 191 9.34 -11.91 23.46
CA LYS A 191 9.42 -11.34 22.10
C LYS A 191 9.11 -12.37 21.03
N SER A 192 8.78 -11.91 19.83
CA SER A 192 8.60 -12.75 18.65
C SER A 192 9.84 -13.57 18.29
N SER A 193 11.05 -13.13 18.63
CA SER A 193 12.28 -13.92 18.45
C SER A 193 12.31 -15.22 19.25
N GLU A 194 11.46 -15.36 20.26
CA GLU A 194 11.38 -16.58 21.09
C GLU A 194 10.51 -17.67 20.44
N LEU A 195 9.85 -17.38 19.30
CA LEU A 195 9.16 -18.40 18.51
C LEU A 195 10.18 -19.30 17.80
N VAL A 196 10.23 -20.56 18.21
CA VAL A 196 11.12 -21.58 17.64
C VAL A 196 10.34 -22.38 16.61
N TRP A 197 10.83 -22.41 15.37
CA TRP A 197 10.23 -23.22 14.30
C TRP A 197 10.46 -24.72 14.53
N LEU A 198 9.41 -25.52 14.36
CA LEU A 198 9.43 -26.98 14.48
C LEU A 198 9.25 -27.62 13.09
N PRO A 199 10.34 -28.06 12.42
CA PRO A 199 10.27 -28.58 11.05
C PRO A 199 9.66 -29.98 10.96
N ASN A 200 9.56 -30.70 12.09
CA ASN A 200 9.03 -32.07 12.16
C ASN A 200 7.54 -32.12 12.54
N GLY A 201 6.90 -30.95 12.73
CA GLY A 201 5.51 -30.83 13.15
C GLY A 201 5.34 -30.55 14.64
N SER A 202 4.11 -30.69 15.12
CA SER A 202 3.68 -30.47 16.50
C SER A 202 4.28 -31.51 17.45
N GLU A 203 4.79 -31.07 18.60
CA GLU A 203 5.23 -31.95 19.69
C GLU A 203 4.06 -32.26 20.66
N PHE A 204 2.99 -31.46 20.62
CA PHE A 204 1.81 -31.67 21.44
C PHE A 204 1.01 -32.90 21.00
N LEU A 205 0.65 -33.70 22.00
CA LEU A 205 -0.14 -34.92 21.82
C LEU A 205 -1.62 -34.59 21.73
N LEU A 206 -2.30 -35.19 20.76
CA LEU A 206 -3.75 -35.15 20.65
C LEU A 206 -4.34 -36.04 21.75
N SER A 207 -5.03 -35.45 22.73
CA SER A 207 -5.73 -36.20 23.77
C SER A 207 -6.87 -37.00 23.15
N THR A 208 -6.60 -38.25 22.78
CA THR A 208 -7.64 -39.16 22.31
C THR A 208 -8.31 -39.76 23.54
N GLU A 209 -9.55 -39.38 23.84
CA GLU A 209 -10.32 -39.88 25.00
C GLU A 209 -10.68 -41.38 24.95
N ASN A 210 -10.18 -42.14 23.97
CA ASN A 210 -10.45 -43.57 23.87
C ASN A 210 -9.24 -44.41 24.31
N SER A 211 -9.33 -44.83 25.57
CA SER A 211 -8.66 -45.99 26.14
C SER A 211 -8.83 -47.23 25.25
N ASN A 212 -7.75 -47.59 24.55
CA ASN A 212 -7.27 -48.97 24.30
C ASN A 212 -5.94 -48.82 23.54
N LEU A 213 -4.84 -48.72 24.29
CA LEU A 213 -3.50 -48.63 23.73
C LEU A 213 -3.08 -49.98 23.11
N ASP A 214 -3.07 -50.04 21.78
CA ASP A 214 -2.09 -50.86 21.07
C ASP A 214 -0.75 -50.12 21.13
N LEU A 215 0.21 -50.70 21.87
CA LEU A 215 1.57 -50.20 22.16
C LEU A 215 2.48 -50.03 20.92
N THR A 216 1.95 -50.16 19.71
CA THR A 216 2.68 -50.07 18.44
C THR A 216 2.24 -48.91 17.55
N SER A 217 1.22 -48.15 17.95
CA SER A 217 0.78 -46.96 17.20
C SER A 217 1.46 -45.70 17.77
N LYS A 218 2.16 -44.94 16.91
CA LYS A 218 2.74 -43.65 17.29
C LYS A 218 1.63 -42.76 17.88
N SER A 219 1.89 -42.16 19.03
CA SER A 219 0.99 -41.19 19.66
C SER A 219 0.65 -40.08 18.66
N LYS A 220 -0.64 -39.87 18.38
CA LYS A 220 -1.09 -38.89 17.38
C LYS A 220 -0.80 -37.46 17.87
N THR A 221 -0.05 -36.70 17.09
CA THR A 221 0.19 -35.26 17.27
C THR A 221 -0.86 -34.44 16.49
N TYR A 222 -0.93 -33.13 16.71
CA TYR A 222 -1.85 -32.26 15.96
C TYR A 222 -1.51 -32.11 14.47
N THR A 223 -0.35 -32.61 14.02
CA THR A 223 0.10 -32.60 12.64
C THR A 223 0.55 -33.99 12.18
N SER A 224 0.34 -34.31 10.91
CA SER A 224 0.77 -35.55 10.26
C SER A 224 1.89 -35.28 9.24
N PHE A 225 3.10 -34.99 9.73
CA PHE A 225 4.26 -34.69 8.88
C PHE A 225 4.96 -35.98 8.47
N ASN A 226 5.02 -36.24 7.17
CA ASN A 226 5.72 -37.41 6.63
C ASN A 226 7.22 -37.15 6.44
N ARG A 227 7.59 -35.88 6.26
CA ARG A 227 8.96 -35.43 6.01
C ARG A 227 9.23 -34.13 6.77
N SER A 228 10.47 -33.97 7.24
CA SER A 228 10.92 -32.72 7.86
C SER A 228 10.97 -31.60 6.82
N GLN A 229 10.41 -30.43 7.14
CA GLN A 229 10.45 -29.25 6.28
C GLN A 229 11.88 -28.72 6.07
N ASP A 230 12.79 -28.97 7.02
CA ASP A 230 14.21 -28.58 6.91
C ASP A 230 14.97 -29.36 5.82
N SER A 231 14.43 -30.50 5.39
CA SER A 231 15.02 -31.29 4.30
C SER A 231 14.77 -30.69 2.90
N LEU A 232 13.97 -29.62 2.82
CA LEU A 232 13.75 -28.88 1.58
C LEU A 232 14.90 -27.89 1.36
N PRO A 233 15.49 -27.85 0.15
CA PRO A 233 16.66 -27.01 -0.13
C PRO A 233 16.38 -25.52 0.13
N GLU A 234 15.13 -25.07 -0.04
CA GLU A 234 14.69 -23.69 0.18
C GLU A 234 14.81 -23.24 1.64
N PHE A 235 14.67 -24.15 2.61
CA PHE A 235 14.66 -23.83 4.04
C PHE A 235 15.98 -24.17 4.75
N SER A 236 16.77 -25.07 4.19
CA SER A 236 18.07 -25.48 4.75
C SER A 236 19.06 -24.32 5.00
N ASN A 237 19.02 -23.29 4.14
CA ASN A 237 19.85 -22.09 4.26
C ASN A 237 19.11 -20.87 4.83
N ASN A 238 17.77 -20.94 4.93
CA ASN A 238 16.93 -19.83 5.34
C ASN A 238 15.76 -20.34 6.20
N PRO A 239 15.97 -20.50 7.53
CA PRO A 239 14.95 -21.02 8.42
C PRO A 239 13.75 -20.09 8.47
N ILE A 240 12.59 -20.68 8.69
CA ILE A 240 11.34 -19.95 8.80
C ILE A 240 11.33 -19.19 10.14
N VAL A 241 11.29 -17.86 10.06
CA VAL A 241 11.33 -16.97 11.23
C VAL A 241 10.31 -15.84 11.12
N PRO A 242 9.86 -15.27 12.25
CA PRO A 242 9.15 -13.99 12.25
C PRO A 242 10.01 -12.89 11.60
N LYS A 243 9.41 -12.04 10.76
CA LYS A 243 10.15 -10.96 10.07
C LYS A 243 10.78 -9.98 11.06
N HIS A 244 10.03 -9.59 12.08
CA HIS A 244 10.52 -8.71 13.14
C HIS A 244 10.66 -9.51 14.44
N GLY A 245 11.89 -9.68 14.93
CA GLY A 245 12.18 -10.43 16.17
C GLY A 245 11.93 -9.65 17.48
N ASN A 246 11.70 -8.33 17.40
CA ASN A 246 11.53 -7.47 18.58
C ASN A 246 10.07 -7.14 18.93
N ILE A 247 9.09 -7.82 18.33
CA ILE A 247 7.68 -7.60 18.64
C ILE A 247 7.40 -8.19 20.02
N VAL A 248 6.94 -7.36 20.96
CA VAL A 248 6.59 -7.82 22.32
C VAL A 248 5.23 -8.51 22.27
N ILE A 249 5.20 -9.79 22.65
CA ILE A 249 4.00 -10.62 22.71
C ILE A 249 3.33 -10.42 24.08
N ALA A 250 4.07 -10.68 25.16
CA ALA A 250 3.60 -10.60 26.54
C ALA A 250 4.72 -10.14 27.47
N ARG A 251 4.35 -9.73 28.69
CA ARG A 251 5.32 -9.46 29.78
C ARG A 251 5.02 -10.39 30.94
N LEU A 252 6.04 -11.10 31.40
CA LEU A 252 5.95 -12.08 32.47
C LEU A 252 6.55 -11.52 33.76
N GLY A 253 5.81 -11.67 34.85
CA GLY A 253 6.29 -11.50 36.21
C GLY A 253 6.88 -12.79 36.78
N SER A 254 7.53 -12.69 37.93
CA SER A 254 8.27 -13.79 38.53
C SER A 254 7.36 -14.95 38.98
N GLY A 255 7.59 -16.13 38.41
CA GLY A 255 6.81 -17.35 38.60
C GLY A 255 5.77 -17.60 37.49
N GLN A 256 5.63 -16.70 36.52
CA GLN A 256 4.74 -16.89 35.37
C GLN A 256 5.46 -17.61 34.21
N GLU A 257 4.69 -18.33 33.43
CA GLU A 257 5.10 -19.18 32.33
C GLU A 257 4.05 -19.17 31.22
N ILE A 258 4.53 -19.21 29.97
CA ILE A 258 3.75 -19.42 28.76
C ILE A 258 4.37 -20.60 28.01
N GLU A 259 3.57 -21.62 27.73
CA GLU A 259 3.90 -22.75 26.88
C GLU A 259 2.78 -22.96 25.85
N LEU A 260 3.10 -22.78 24.57
CA LEU A 260 2.15 -22.92 23.47
C LEU A 260 2.83 -23.35 22.17
N GLU A 261 2.03 -23.92 21.28
CA GLU A 261 2.35 -24.20 19.88
C GLU A 261 1.40 -23.41 18.98
N VAL A 262 1.90 -22.90 17.86
CA VAL A 262 1.12 -22.15 16.89
C VAL A 262 1.26 -22.75 15.50
N HIS A 263 0.14 -22.82 14.79
CA HIS A 263 0.08 -23.31 13.41
C HIS A 263 -0.22 -22.15 12.47
N ALA A 264 0.71 -21.88 11.56
CA ALA A 264 0.54 -20.91 10.50
C ALA A 264 0.11 -21.57 9.20
N VAL A 265 -0.86 -20.94 8.53
CA VAL A 265 -1.50 -21.45 7.31
C VAL A 265 -1.53 -20.35 6.25
N LYS A 266 -1.64 -20.78 5.00
CA LYS A 266 -1.81 -19.89 3.85
C LYS A 266 -3.24 -19.33 3.83
N GLY A 267 -3.36 -18.02 3.73
CA GLY A 267 -4.65 -17.34 3.66
C GLY A 267 -4.62 -16.05 2.86
N LEU A 268 -5.77 -15.39 2.74
CA LEU A 268 -5.98 -14.18 1.95
C LEU A 268 -6.35 -13.00 2.85
N GLY A 269 -5.85 -11.80 2.52
CA GLY A 269 -6.20 -10.57 3.23
C GLY A 269 -7.70 -10.24 3.24
N LYS A 270 -8.45 -10.74 2.24
CA LYS A 270 -9.92 -10.63 2.14
C LYS A 270 -10.63 -11.37 3.27
N THR A 271 -10.06 -12.49 3.74
CA THR A 271 -10.63 -13.29 4.83
C THR A 271 -10.33 -12.64 6.17
N HIS A 272 -9.08 -12.21 6.40
CA HIS A 272 -8.68 -11.49 7.60
C HIS A 272 -7.45 -10.62 7.32
N ALA A 273 -7.39 -9.43 7.93
CA ALA A 273 -6.33 -8.46 7.69
C ALA A 273 -4.91 -8.95 8.02
N LYS A 274 -4.78 -9.97 8.90
CA LYS A 274 -3.49 -10.60 9.25
C LYS A 274 -2.76 -11.23 8.06
N TRP A 275 -3.50 -11.60 7.01
CA TRP A 275 -2.91 -12.13 5.78
C TRP A 275 -2.61 -11.05 4.74
N SER A 276 -2.80 -9.76 5.05
CA SER A 276 -2.40 -8.70 4.13
C SER A 276 -0.87 -8.61 4.08
N PRO A 277 -0.24 -8.78 2.90
CA PRO A 277 1.22 -8.70 2.76
C PRO A 277 1.75 -7.26 2.82
N VAL A 278 0.86 -6.28 2.72
CA VAL A 278 1.22 -4.86 2.69
C VAL A 278 0.80 -4.21 4.00
N ALA A 279 1.68 -3.38 4.58
CA ALA A 279 1.29 -2.47 5.64
C ALA A 279 0.31 -1.44 5.08
N THR A 280 0.67 -0.85 3.93
CA THR A 280 -0.23 -0.04 3.12
C THR A 280 0.14 -0.10 1.66
N ALA A 281 -0.86 -0.10 0.80
CA ALA A 281 -0.70 0.08 -0.64
C ALA A 281 -1.68 1.15 -1.09
N TRP A 282 -1.15 2.24 -1.61
CA TRP A 282 -1.96 3.37 -2.05
C TRP A 282 -1.31 4.04 -3.26
N TYR A 283 -2.11 4.88 -3.92
CA TYR A 283 -1.62 5.69 -5.02
C TYR A 283 -2.19 7.09 -4.91
N ARG A 284 -1.49 8.04 -5.54
CA ARG A 284 -1.99 9.38 -5.81
C ARG A 284 -1.72 9.75 -7.25
N MET A 285 -2.59 10.55 -7.84
CA MET A 285 -2.30 11.16 -9.15
C MET A 285 -1.16 12.18 -9.00
N LEU A 286 -0.29 12.28 -10.01
CA LEU A 286 0.78 13.29 -10.03
C LEU A 286 0.16 14.70 -9.90
N PRO A 287 0.55 15.48 -8.87
CA PRO A 287 0.17 16.87 -8.77
C PRO A 287 0.86 17.70 -9.85
N GLU A 288 0.09 18.56 -10.51
CA GLU A 288 0.57 19.54 -11.47
C GLU A 288 0.17 20.92 -10.95
N VAL A 289 1.15 21.73 -10.59
CA VAL A 289 0.94 23.11 -10.11
C VAL A 289 1.30 24.05 -11.25
N VAL A 290 0.36 24.90 -11.66
CA VAL A 290 0.53 25.82 -12.79
C VAL A 290 0.34 27.25 -12.31
N LEU A 291 1.30 28.12 -12.64
CA LEU A 291 1.15 29.56 -12.46
C LEU A 291 0.42 30.11 -13.68
N LEU A 292 -0.77 30.69 -13.48
CA LEU A 292 -1.58 31.28 -14.54
C LEU A 292 -1.05 32.64 -14.99
N GLN A 293 -0.41 33.35 -14.07
CA GLN A 293 0.22 34.65 -14.29
C GLN A 293 1.60 34.68 -13.65
N GLU A 294 2.45 35.59 -14.10
CA GLU A 294 3.76 35.79 -13.47
C GLU A 294 3.61 36.43 -12.09
N ILE A 295 4.13 35.75 -11.07
CA ILE A 295 4.11 36.22 -9.68
C ILE A 295 5.51 36.75 -9.35
N ARG A 296 5.57 38.03 -8.95
CA ARG A 296 6.83 38.76 -8.74
C ARG A 296 6.97 39.28 -7.31
N ASP A 297 8.22 39.49 -6.92
CA ASP A 297 8.67 40.21 -5.72
C ASP A 297 8.01 39.72 -4.41
N GLU A 298 7.36 40.59 -3.64
CA GLU A 298 6.76 40.27 -2.33
C GLU A 298 5.76 39.11 -2.40
N LYS A 299 4.95 39.04 -3.47
CA LYS A 299 3.99 37.95 -3.67
C LYS A 299 4.68 36.62 -3.94
N ALA A 300 5.85 36.64 -4.59
CA ALA A 300 6.62 35.43 -4.83
C ALA A 300 7.19 34.87 -3.50
N GLU A 301 7.70 35.75 -2.64
CA GLU A 301 8.16 35.35 -1.30
C GLU A 301 7.03 34.84 -0.41
N GLU A 302 5.86 35.49 -0.46
CA GLU A 302 4.67 35.04 0.26
C GLU A 302 4.23 33.65 -0.19
N LEU A 303 4.19 33.39 -1.50
CA LEU A 303 3.81 32.10 -2.07
C LEU A 303 4.75 30.97 -1.63
N VAL A 304 6.06 31.22 -1.64
CA VAL A 304 7.07 30.27 -1.21
C VAL A 304 6.92 29.98 0.29
N LYS A 305 6.66 31.02 1.11
CA LYS A 305 6.45 30.88 2.56
C LYS A 305 5.17 30.10 2.90
N LYS A 306 4.11 30.24 2.09
CA LYS A 306 2.85 29.48 2.27
C LYS A 306 3.00 27.98 2.03
N CYS A 307 3.97 27.55 1.23
CA CYS A 307 4.12 26.14 0.88
C CYS A 307 5.10 25.43 1.83
N PRO A 308 4.63 24.56 2.75
CA PRO A 308 5.50 23.90 3.72
C PRO A 308 6.51 22.95 3.05
N VAL A 309 6.14 22.37 1.90
CA VAL A 309 6.97 21.42 1.14
C VAL A 309 7.88 22.11 0.12
N LYS A 310 7.88 23.45 0.06
CA LYS A 310 8.72 24.26 -0.84
C LYS A 310 8.64 23.80 -2.31
N VAL A 311 7.41 23.66 -2.81
CA VAL A 311 7.12 23.34 -4.23
C VAL A 311 7.52 24.49 -5.16
N PHE A 312 7.43 25.72 -4.65
CA PHE A 312 7.80 26.93 -5.37
C PHE A 312 9.23 27.33 -5.02
N ASP A 313 9.96 27.82 -6.01
CA ASP A 313 11.30 28.38 -5.88
C ASP A 313 11.33 29.84 -6.38
N ILE A 314 12.38 30.56 -6.05
CA ILE A 314 12.57 31.95 -6.47
C ILE A 314 13.72 32.03 -7.47
N GLU A 315 13.41 32.48 -8.68
CA GLU A 315 14.41 32.87 -9.67
C GLU A 315 14.67 34.38 -9.60
N ASP A 316 15.95 34.75 -9.52
CA ASP A 316 16.38 36.15 -9.63
C ASP A 316 16.60 36.51 -11.11
N ILE A 317 15.79 37.45 -11.61
CA ILE A 317 15.83 37.89 -13.02
C ILE A 317 16.87 39.02 -13.21
N GLY A 318 17.56 39.42 -12.15
CA GLY A 318 18.47 40.56 -12.15
C GLY A 318 17.74 41.89 -11.94
N LYS A 319 18.51 42.92 -11.54
CA LYS A 319 18.00 44.20 -11.00
C LYS A 319 17.16 44.05 -9.72
N GLY A 320 17.39 42.98 -8.94
CA GLY A 320 16.71 42.73 -7.67
C GLY A 320 15.25 42.29 -7.80
N ARG A 321 14.81 41.89 -9.00
CA ARG A 321 13.45 41.39 -9.24
C ARG A 321 13.40 39.87 -9.07
N LYS A 322 12.46 39.41 -8.24
CA LYS A 322 12.27 38.00 -7.91
C LYS A 322 11.04 37.46 -8.63
N ARG A 323 11.12 36.25 -9.17
CA ARG A 323 9.98 35.54 -9.80
C ARG A 323 9.80 34.17 -9.18
N ALA A 324 8.56 33.81 -8.86
CA ALA A 324 8.24 32.45 -8.42
C ALA A 324 8.24 31.48 -9.61
N THR A 325 8.87 30.32 -9.46
CA THR A 325 8.76 29.18 -10.38
C THR A 325 8.33 27.92 -9.65
N VAL A 326 7.72 26.99 -10.39
CA VAL A 326 7.32 25.69 -9.84
C VAL A 326 8.47 24.72 -10.12
N SER A 327 9.21 24.34 -9.07
CA SER A 327 10.37 23.44 -9.21
C SER A 327 10.00 21.99 -8.92
N ARG A 328 9.20 21.73 -7.86
CA ARG A 328 8.96 20.38 -7.33
C ARG A 328 7.48 20.04 -7.24
N SER A 329 6.79 19.97 -8.37
CA SER A 329 5.35 19.62 -8.43
C SER A 329 5.03 18.27 -7.77
N ARG A 330 5.90 17.26 -7.93
CA ARG A 330 5.72 15.90 -7.36
C ARG A 330 5.57 15.92 -5.84
N SER A 331 6.32 16.78 -5.15
CA SER A 331 6.34 16.87 -3.69
C SER A 331 5.11 17.56 -3.12
N CYS A 332 4.26 18.17 -3.95
CA CYS A 332 3.04 18.83 -3.50
C CYS A 332 2.08 17.84 -2.82
N THR A 333 1.73 18.10 -1.57
CA THR A 333 0.72 17.35 -0.81
C THR A 333 -0.70 17.84 -1.07
N LEU A 334 -0.87 18.88 -1.89
CA LEU A 334 -2.17 19.52 -2.20
C LEU A 334 -2.91 20.02 -0.95
N CYS A 335 -2.20 20.69 -0.04
CA CYS A 335 -2.78 21.32 1.15
C CYS A 335 -3.75 22.49 0.85
N ARG A 336 -3.80 22.96 -0.41
CA ARG A 336 -4.63 24.10 -0.89
C ARG A 336 -4.31 25.47 -0.27
N GLU A 337 -3.21 25.60 0.47
CA GLU A 337 -2.84 26.89 1.08
C GLU A 337 -2.45 27.94 0.04
N CYS A 338 -1.85 27.53 -1.07
CA CYS A 338 -1.44 28.44 -2.15
C CYS A 338 -2.61 29.04 -2.96
N ILE A 339 -3.82 28.51 -2.82
CA ILE A 339 -5.06 29.04 -3.42
C ILE A 339 -5.99 29.67 -2.37
N ARG A 340 -5.58 29.68 -1.10
CA ARG A 340 -6.37 30.23 0.00
C ARG A 340 -6.20 31.75 0.06
N GLY A 341 -7.32 32.46 0.13
CA GLY A 341 -7.38 33.92 0.23
C GLY A 341 -7.72 34.61 -1.10
N ASP A 342 -7.97 35.91 -1.03
CA ASP A 342 -8.47 36.67 -2.16
C ASP A 342 -7.41 36.78 -3.27
N SER A 343 -7.84 36.58 -4.52
CA SER A 343 -7.04 36.66 -5.76
C SER A 343 -6.06 35.51 -6.04
N TRP A 344 -5.77 34.61 -5.10
CA TRP A 344 -4.80 33.52 -5.32
C TRP A 344 -5.28 32.47 -6.33
N ASP A 345 -6.58 32.21 -6.39
CA ASP A 345 -7.21 31.27 -7.34
C ASP A 345 -7.03 31.71 -8.82
N GLN A 346 -6.84 33.01 -9.07
CA GLN A 346 -6.56 33.55 -10.40
C GLN A 346 -5.08 33.47 -10.78
N LEU A 347 -4.19 33.25 -9.81
CA LEU A 347 -2.74 33.23 -9.98
C LEU A 347 -2.18 31.81 -10.06
N VAL A 348 -2.72 30.89 -9.26
CA VAL A 348 -2.21 29.52 -9.11
C VAL A 348 -3.33 28.52 -9.35
N ALA A 349 -3.13 27.62 -10.30
CA ALA A 349 -4.03 26.49 -10.53
C ALA A 349 -3.41 25.19 -10.01
N LEU A 350 -4.10 24.52 -9.10
CA LEU A 350 -3.76 23.17 -8.64
C LEU A 350 -4.50 22.12 -9.47
N ARG A 351 -3.74 21.20 -10.06
CA ARG A 351 -4.27 20.14 -10.93
C ARG A 351 -3.68 18.79 -10.54
N ARG A 352 -4.34 17.72 -11.00
CA ARG A 352 -3.81 16.35 -10.98
C ARG A 352 -3.87 15.77 -12.39
N VAL A 353 -2.83 15.04 -12.77
CA VAL A 353 -2.76 14.33 -14.06
C VAL A 353 -3.54 13.02 -13.95
N LYS A 354 -4.60 12.84 -14.74
CA LYS A 354 -5.47 11.64 -14.62
C LYS A 354 -4.78 10.33 -14.96
N ASN A 355 -3.85 10.35 -15.91
CA ASN A 355 -3.20 9.14 -16.43
C ASN A 355 -1.81 8.90 -15.84
N HIS A 356 -1.48 9.54 -14.71
CA HIS A 356 -0.16 9.40 -14.06
C HIS A 356 -0.37 9.16 -12.58
N PHE A 357 -0.13 7.94 -12.17
CA PHE A 357 -0.26 7.51 -10.78
C PHE A 357 1.12 7.29 -10.17
N ILE A 358 1.32 7.83 -8.98
CA ILE A 358 2.43 7.52 -8.09
C ILE A 358 1.92 6.45 -7.14
N PHE A 359 2.45 5.24 -7.25
CA PHE A 359 2.17 4.11 -6.37
C PHE A 359 3.21 4.03 -5.26
N THR A 360 2.73 3.75 -4.05
CA THR A 360 3.57 3.45 -2.90
C THR A 360 3.09 2.13 -2.31
N ILE A 361 4.00 1.18 -2.19
CA ILE A 361 3.77 -0.14 -1.61
C ILE A 361 4.74 -0.29 -0.44
N GLU A 362 4.20 -0.46 0.75
CA GLU A 362 4.94 -0.78 1.97
C GLU A 362 4.62 -2.23 2.33
N SER A 363 5.60 -3.12 2.24
CA SER A 363 5.48 -4.53 2.58
C SER A 363 5.56 -4.72 4.10
N THR A 364 4.84 -5.73 4.62
CA THR A 364 5.04 -6.19 6.01
C THR A 364 6.33 -7.02 6.17
N GLY A 365 7.05 -7.24 5.07
CA GLY A 365 8.32 -7.96 5.02
C GLY A 365 8.20 -9.47 4.82
N ALA A 366 6.99 -9.99 4.56
CA ALA A 366 6.77 -11.38 4.16
C ALA A 366 7.39 -11.68 2.78
N LEU A 367 7.20 -10.76 1.83
CA LEU A 367 7.75 -10.78 0.48
C LEU A 367 8.24 -9.38 0.09
N PRO A 368 9.26 -9.25 -0.79
CA PRO A 368 9.68 -7.95 -1.28
C PRO A 368 8.59 -7.30 -2.15
N PRO A 369 8.49 -5.95 -2.14
CA PRO A 369 7.40 -5.23 -2.78
C PRO A 369 7.35 -5.40 -4.30
N GLU A 370 8.49 -5.58 -4.99
CA GLU A 370 8.53 -5.87 -6.43
C GLU A 370 7.81 -7.18 -6.80
N VAL A 371 7.94 -8.20 -5.95
CA VAL A 371 7.31 -9.50 -6.14
C VAL A 371 5.83 -9.37 -5.85
N LEU A 372 5.44 -8.65 -4.79
CA LEU A 372 4.03 -8.37 -4.48
C LEU A 372 3.31 -7.72 -5.66
N PHE A 373 3.92 -6.70 -6.28
CA PHE A 373 3.32 -6.04 -7.43
C PHE A 373 3.20 -6.97 -8.65
N THR A 374 4.24 -7.76 -8.92
CA THR A 374 4.24 -8.73 -10.04
C THR A 374 3.17 -9.79 -9.84
N GLU A 375 3.03 -10.35 -8.65
CA GLU A 375 1.99 -11.33 -8.33
C GLU A 375 0.59 -10.70 -8.38
N ALA A 376 0.43 -9.43 -8.00
CA ALA A 376 -0.86 -8.75 -8.12
C ALA A 376 -1.33 -8.61 -9.57
N VAL A 377 -0.40 -8.41 -10.52
CA VAL A 377 -0.70 -8.38 -11.96
C VAL A 377 -1.12 -9.77 -12.45
N LYS A 378 -0.39 -10.83 -12.06
CA LYS A 378 -0.75 -12.22 -12.41
C LYS A 378 -2.14 -12.62 -11.92
N ILE A 379 -2.50 -12.25 -10.69
CA ILE A 379 -3.84 -12.54 -10.15
C ILE A 379 -4.93 -11.87 -10.99
N LEU A 380 -4.68 -10.66 -11.50
CA LEU A 380 -5.62 -9.97 -12.39
C LEU A 380 -5.74 -10.69 -13.74
N GLU A 381 -4.63 -11.13 -14.31
CA GLU A 381 -4.56 -11.95 -15.54
C GLU A 381 -5.33 -13.27 -15.36
N ASP A 382 -5.03 -14.05 -14.32
CA ASP A 382 -5.68 -15.33 -14.02
C ASP A 382 -7.20 -15.17 -13.84
N LYS A 383 -7.66 -14.03 -13.34
CA LYS A 383 -9.10 -13.73 -13.22
C LYS A 383 -9.74 -13.50 -14.58
N CYS A 384 -9.08 -12.76 -15.46
CA CYS A 384 -9.54 -12.57 -16.83
C CYS A 384 -9.57 -13.90 -17.59
N GLU A 385 -8.53 -14.71 -17.49
CA GLU A 385 -8.46 -16.02 -18.14
C GLU A 385 -9.53 -16.99 -17.65
N ARG A 386 -9.80 -17.04 -16.34
CA ARG A 386 -10.91 -17.84 -15.78
C ARG A 386 -12.26 -17.44 -16.37
N VAL A 387 -12.55 -16.14 -16.44
CA VAL A 387 -13.81 -15.66 -17.01
C VAL A 387 -13.91 -16.01 -18.50
N ILE A 388 -12.81 -15.91 -19.26
CA ILE A 388 -12.81 -16.30 -20.67
C ILE A 388 -13.07 -17.80 -20.83
N THR A 389 -12.42 -18.62 -20.00
CA THR A 389 -12.53 -20.10 -20.04
C THR A 389 -13.94 -20.56 -19.63
N ASP A 390 -14.56 -19.90 -18.65
CA ASP A 390 -15.93 -20.23 -18.23
C ASP A 390 -16.99 -19.81 -19.26
N LEU A 391 -16.66 -18.83 -20.12
CA LEU A 391 -17.55 -18.35 -21.19
C LEU A 391 -17.38 -19.09 -22.52
N SER A 392 -16.21 -19.69 -22.77
CA SER A 392 -15.90 -20.51 -23.94
C SER A 392 -16.42 -21.94 -23.79
#